data_AF-A0A2T6AP58-F1
#
_entry.id   AF-A0A2T6AP58-F1
#
_cell.length_a   1.000
_cell.length_b   1.000
_cell.length_c   1.000
_cell.angle_alpha   90.00
_cell.angle_beta   90.00
_cell.angle_gamma   90.00
#
_symmetry.space_group_name_H-M   'P 1'
#
loop_
_entity.id
_entity.type
_entity.pdbx_description
1 polymer ?
#
loop_
_entity_poly.entity_id
_entity_poly.type
_entity_poly.pdbx_seq_one_letter_code
_entity_poly.pdbx_strand_id
1 'polypeptide(L)' 'MEQLIRDIEAYALAVGRKPQAVLRAAYGAGWGVWEAWKAGTSSPTYAVGDRIYAYMAENPPPVAEDPEKDVA' A
#
# COMPACT_ATOMS: atom_id res chain seq x y z
N MET A 1 12.28 3.66 6.78
CA MET A 1 11.80 2.73 5.72
C MET A 1 10.74 1.78 6.25
N GLU A 2 10.92 1.22 7.46
CA GLU A 2 9.99 0.26 8.07
C GLU A 2 8.55 0.75 8.20
N GLN A 3 8.33 2.02 8.56
CA GLN A 3 6.99 2.59 8.68
C GLN A 3 6.22 2.55 7.35
N LEU A 4 6.84 3.03 6.28
CA LEU A 4 6.22 3.03 4.94
C LEU A 4 5.91 1.60 4.47
N ILE A 5 6.79 0.63 4.74
CA ILE A 5 6.53 -0.79 4.42
C ILE A 5 5.28 -1.28 5.17
N ARG A 6 5.19 -1.02 6.48
CA ARG A 6 4.04 -1.43 7.29
C ARG A 6 2.74 -0.79 6.82
N ASP A 7 2.76 0.49 6.48
CA ASP A 7 1.57 1.22 6.03
C ASP A 7 1.07 0.67 4.69
N ILE A 8 1.99 0.40 3.76
CA ILE A 8 1.66 -0.22 2.46
C ILE A 8 1.11 -1.63 2.65
N GLU A 9 1.69 -2.44 3.56
CA GLU A 9 1.19 -3.79 3.86
C GLU A 9 -0.22 -3.75 4.44
N ALA A 10 -0.47 -2.87 5.41
CA ALA A 10 -1.79 -2.71 6.03
C ALA A 10 -2.83 -2.25 5.00
N TYR A 11 -2.49 -1.24 4.19
CA TYR A 11 -3.36 -0.77 3.12
C TYR A 11 -3.62 -1.86 2.09
N ALA A 12 -2.57 -2.55 1.62
CA ALA A 12 -2.68 -3.62 0.64
C ALA A 12 -3.61 -4.74 1.14
N LEU A 13 -3.48 -5.13 2.41
CA LEU A 13 -4.38 -6.08 3.06
C LEU A 13 -5.83 -5.56 3.07
N ALA A 14 -6.04 -4.30 3.46
CA ALA A 14 -7.37 -3.69 3.54
C ALA A 14 -8.06 -3.60 2.16
N VAL A 15 -7.30 -3.38 1.07
CA VAL A 15 -7.84 -3.36 -0.29
C VAL A 15 -7.82 -4.72 -0.99
N GLY A 16 -7.37 -5.79 -0.32
CA GLY A 16 -7.24 -7.13 -0.91
C GLY A 16 -6.23 -7.21 -2.07
N ARG A 17 -5.19 -6.37 -2.06
CA ARG A 17 -4.12 -6.34 -3.08
C ARG A 17 -2.77 -6.76 -2.50
N LYS A 18 -1.82 -7.05 -3.38
CA LYS A 18 -0.41 -7.23 -2.99
C LYS A 18 0.30 -5.87 -2.90
N PRO A 19 1.23 -5.66 -1.96
CA PRO A 19 2.01 -4.42 -1.86
C PRO A 19 2.66 -3.99 -3.19
N GLN A 20 3.24 -4.93 -3.94
CA GLN A 20 3.80 -4.67 -5.27
C GLN A 20 2.78 -4.10 -6.26
N ALA A 21 1.50 -4.49 -6.16
CA ALA A 21 0.43 -3.93 -6.99
C ALA A 21 0.07 -2.50 -6.58
N VAL A 22 0.12 -2.19 -5.28
CA VAL A 22 -0.05 -0.83 -4.76
C VAL A 22 1.07 0.07 -5.28
N LEU A 23 2.33 -0.37 -5.22
CA LEU A 23 3.46 0.39 -5.76
C LEU A 23 3.31 0.67 -7.27
N ARG A 24 2.90 -0.34 -8.03
CA ARG A 24 2.68 -0.21 -9.48
C ARG A 24 1.56 0.78 -9.78
N ALA A 25 0.48 0.75 -9.00
CA ALA A 25 -0.64 1.68 -9.16
C ALA A 25 -0.28 3.11 -8.76
N ALA A 26 0.51 3.29 -7.68
CA ALA A 26 0.85 4.60 -7.16
C ALA A 26 1.82 5.40 -8.04
N TYR A 27 2.84 4.74 -8.63
CA TYR A 27 3.85 5.46 -9.43
C TYR A 27 4.46 4.65 -10.58
N GLY A 28 3.88 3.50 -10.93
CA GLY A 28 4.39 2.67 -12.03
C GLY A 28 5.64 1.87 -11.67
N ALA A 29 5.79 1.43 -10.41
CA ALA A 29 6.93 0.65 -9.96
C ALA A 29 7.24 -0.57 -10.83
N GLY A 30 8.54 -0.79 -11.08
CA GLY A 30 9.05 -1.99 -11.74
C GLY A 30 8.82 -3.26 -10.92
N TRP A 31 8.86 -4.42 -11.59
CA TRP A 31 8.74 -5.72 -10.93
C TRP A 31 9.90 -5.97 -9.97
N GLY A 32 9.62 -6.44 -8.75
CA GLY A 32 10.63 -6.77 -7.75
C GLY A 32 11.09 -5.60 -6.86
N VAL A 33 10.60 -4.39 -7.09
CA VAL A 33 10.90 -3.21 -6.24
C VAL A 33 10.49 -3.46 -4.78
N TRP A 34 9.32 -4.06 -4.55
CA TRP A 34 8.85 -4.38 -3.19
C TRP A 34 9.80 -5.32 -2.45
N GLU A 35 10.25 -6.39 -3.12
CA GLU A 35 11.19 -7.35 -2.54
C GLU A 35 12.55 -6.71 -2.28
N ALA A 36 13.02 -5.82 -3.16
CA ALA A 36 14.27 -5.08 -2.96
C ALA A 36 14.20 -4.14 -1.73
N TRP A 37 13.04 -3.52 -1.47
CA TRP A 37 12.84 -2.71 -0.27
C TRP A 37 12.82 -3.57 0.99
N LYS A 38 12.12 -4.71 0.98
CA LYS A 38 12.13 -5.66 2.11
C LYS A 38 13.52 -6.24 2.38
N ALA A 39 14.29 -6.52 1.34
CA ALA A 39 15.66 -7.03 1.45
C ALA A 39 16.66 -5.94 1.86
N GLY A 40 16.25 -4.67 1.91
CA GLY A 40 17.14 -3.54 2.20
C GLY A 40 18.15 -3.24 1.10
N THR A 41 18.00 -3.84 -0.09
CA THR A 41 18.90 -3.65 -1.23
C THR A 41 18.57 -2.40 -2.05
N SER A 42 17.38 -1.83 -1.83
CA SER A 42 16.94 -0.57 -2.43
C SER A 42 16.07 0.21 -1.44
N SER A 43 15.88 1.50 -1.70
CA SER A 43 15.06 2.38 -0.86
C SER A 43 14.24 3.33 -1.73
N PRO A 44 12.99 3.64 -1.34
CA PRO A 44 12.23 4.69 -2.00
C PRO A 44 12.88 6.05 -1.74
N THR A 45 12.76 6.95 -2.72
CA THR A 45 13.02 8.37 -2.50
C THR A 45 11.85 9.01 -1.76
N TYR A 46 12.07 10.17 -1.14
CA TYR A 46 10.99 10.94 -0.49
C TYR A 46 9.80 11.18 -1.42
N ALA A 47 10.07 11.57 -2.67
CA ALA A 47 9.03 11.80 -3.68
C ALA A 47 8.21 10.54 -4.02
N VAL A 48 8.80 9.35 -3.95
CA VAL A 48 8.08 8.08 -4.14
C VAL A 48 7.20 7.79 -2.93
N GLY A 49 7.71 8.01 -1.71
CA GLY A 49 6.93 7.87 -0.48
C GLY A 49 5.68 8.77 -0.49
N ASP A 50 5.84 10.04 -0.83
CA ASP A 50 4.73 11.01 -0.89
C ASP A 50 3.66 10.58 -1.91
N ARG A 51 4.07 10.11 -3.09
CA ARG A 51 3.12 9.59 -4.10
C ARG A 51 2.35 8.37 -3.61
N ILE A 52 2.99 7.49 -2.86
CA ILE A 52 2.33 6.30 -2.31
C ILE A 52 1.30 6.71 -1.26
N TYR A 53 1.63 7.64 -0.36
CA TYR A 53 0.66 8.16 0.60
C TYR A 53 -0.50 8.89 -0.08
N ALA A 54 -0.23 9.72 -1.08
CA ALA A 54 -1.27 10.37 -1.87
C ALA A 54 -2.20 9.35 -2.54
N TYR A 55 -1.63 8.31 -3.17
CA TYR A 55 -2.40 7.23 -3.77
C TYR A 55 -3.31 6.51 -2.75
N MET A 56 -2.78 6.16 -1.57
CA MET A 56 -3.57 5.50 -0.51
C MET A 56 -4.69 6.39 0.04
N ALA A 57 -4.46 7.70 0.12
CA ALA A 57 -5.47 8.67 0.55
C ALA A 57 -6.58 8.88 -0.52
N GLU A 58 -6.21 8.89 -1.80
CA GLU A 58 -7.15 9.01 -2.93
C GLU A 58 -7.96 7.74 -3.18
N ASN A 59 -7.45 6.59 -2.74
CA ASN A 59 -8.07 5.27 -2.93
C ASN A 59 -8.32 4.63 -1.56
N PRO A 60 -9.19 5.20 -0.71
CA PRO A 60 -9.42 4.63 0.61
C PRO A 60 -9.87 3.17 0.49
N PRO A 61 -9.45 2.29 1.42
CA PRO A 61 -9.95 0.93 1.42
C PRO A 61 -11.48 0.94 1.49
N PRO A 62 -12.16 0.03 0.77
CA PRO A 62 -13.59 -0.10 0.90
C PRO A 62 -13.87 -0.30 2.39
N VAL A 63 -14.67 0.59 2.96
CA VAL A 63 -15.14 0.45 4.33
C VAL A 63 -15.68 -0.96 4.40
N ALA A 64 -15.04 -1.82 5.20
CA ALA A 64 -15.62 -3.11 5.50
C ALA A 64 -16.98 -2.77 6.11
N GLU A 65 -18.04 -2.92 5.33
CA GLU A 65 -19.38 -2.95 5.86
C GLU A 65 -19.35 -4.09 6.86
N ASP A 66 -19.28 -3.74 8.14
CA ASP A 66 -19.45 -4.66 9.25
C ASP A 66 -20.78 -5.38 8.97
N PRO A 67 -20.79 -6.70 8.68
CA PRO A 67 -22.04 -7.41 8.41
C PRO A 67 -22.95 -7.52 9.65
N GLU A 68 -22.61 -6.85 10.76
CA GLU A 68 -23.34 -6.86 12.04
C GLU A 68 -24.29 -5.65 12.22
N LYS A 69 -24.68 -4.95 11.15
CA LYS A 69 -25.71 -3.90 11.21
C LYS A 69 -27.07 -4.24 10.59
N ASP A 70 -27.26 -5.47 10.12
CA ASP A 70 -28.56 -5.97 9.63
C ASP A 70 -29.28 -6.94 10.58
N VAL A 71 -28.98 -6.87 11.89
CA VAL A 71 -29.83 -7.48 12.93
C VAL A 71 -30.05 -6.48 14.06
N ALA A 72 -31.11 -5.67 13.93
CA ALA A 72 -31.97 -5.22 15.03
C ALA A 72 -33.20 -4.45 14.49
#